data_AF-A0A4Y9T017-F1
#
_entry.id   AF-A0A4Y9T017-F1
#
_cell.length_a   1.000
_cell.length_b   1.000
_cell.length_c   1.000
_cell.angle_alpha   90.00
_cell.angle_beta   90.00
_cell.angle_gamma   90.00
#
_symmetry.space_group_name_H-M   'P 1'
#
loop_
_entity.id
_entity.type
_entity.pdbx_description
1 polymer ?
#
loop_
_entity_poly.entity_id
_entity_poly.type
_entity_poly.pdbx_seq_one_letter_code
_entity_poly.pdbx_strand_id
1 'polypeptide(L)'
;VVAFGACAPQQIFVEAFAEFDVQVSIDEARGPMGMGKWDHIRTLCNQPEVAERYRTVFGRTPTDDDVTAIYERFMPLQIEKIAEHSALIPGALDTIAHLRQQGIKIGSCSGYPKQVMDKVVELAATNGYL
;
A
#
# COMPACT_ATOMS: atom_id res chain seq x y z
N VAL A 1 -11.79 -9.28 1.33
CA VAL A 1 -12.31 -9.98 2.53
C VAL A 1 -11.55 -9.56 3.76
N VAL A 2 -10.23 -9.41 3.64
CA VAL A 2 -9.44 -8.53 4.50
C VAL A 2 -9.78 -7.07 4.16
N ALA A 3 -10.09 -6.24 5.17
CA ALA A 3 -10.20 -4.80 5.01
C ALA A 3 -8.94 -4.15 5.57
N PHE A 4 -8.09 -3.71 4.65
CA PHE A 4 -7.07 -2.73 5.00
C PHE A 4 -7.81 -1.43 5.31
N GLY A 5 -7.82 -1.02 6.58
CA GLY A 5 -8.47 0.21 7.01
C GLY A 5 -8.05 1.39 6.13
N ALA A 6 -8.99 2.26 5.79
CA ALA A 6 -8.88 3.33 4.78
C ALA A 6 -7.76 4.39 5.02
N CYS A 7 -6.97 4.25 6.09
CA CYS A 7 -5.86 5.13 6.47
C CYS A 7 -4.46 4.49 6.35
N ALA A 8 -4.36 3.21 6.02
CA ALA A 8 -3.08 2.52 6.08
C ALA A 8 -2.14 2.74 4.85
N PRO A 9 -2.60 2.98 3.60
CA PRO A 9 -1.67 3.20 2.48
C PRO A 9 -0.92 4.53 2.57
N GLN A 10 -1.56 5.57 3.12
CA GLN A 10 -1.02 6.93 3.09
C GLN A 10 0.09 7.10 4.12
N GLN A 11 -0.07 6.50 5.30
CA GLN A 11 0.95 6.50 6.34
C GLN A 11 2.25 5.84 5.85
N ILE A 12 2.16 4.77 5.07
CA ILE A 12 3.34 4.08 4.51
C ILE A 12 4.09 4.99 3.54
N PHE A 13 3.40 5.82 2.75
CA PHE A 13 4.09 6.79 1.89
C PHE A 13 4.85 7.83 2.72
N VAL A 14 4.26 8.33 3.80
CA VAL A 14 4.93 9.26 4.72
C VAL A 14 6.19 8.61 5.31
N GLU A 15 6.08 7.38 5.80
CA GLU A 15 7.20 6.62 6.38
C GLU A 15 8.29 6.34 5.33
N ALA A 16 7.92 5.90 4.13
CA ALA A 16 8.87 5.59 3.06
C ALA A 16 9.65 6.82 2.61
N PHE A 17 9.02 8.00 2.52
CA PHE A 17 9.74 9.24 2.18
C PHE A 17 10.61 9.74 3.34
N ALA A 18 10.17 9.55 4.59
CA ALA A 18 10.93 9.93 5.78
C ALA A 18 12.26 9.16 5.92
N GLU A 19 12.36 7.91 5.41
CA GLU A 19 13.64 7.18 5.34
C GLU A 19 14.68 7.85 4.45
N PHE A 20 14.26 8.72 3.53
CA PHE A 20 15.14 9.53 2.66
C PHE A 20 15.27 10.96 3.18
N ASP A 21 14.92 11.23 4.45
CA ASP A 21 14.89 12.55 5.07
C ASP A 21 13.93 13.55 4.38
N VAL A 22 13.00 13.06 3.55
CA VAL A 22 12.00 13.89 2.87
C VAL A 22 10.66 13.77 3.57
N GLN A 23 10.19 14.88 4.13
CA GLN A 23 8.91 14.90 4.82
C GLN A 23 7.76 15.10 3.82
N VAL A 24 6.77 14.21 3.86
CA VAL A 24 5.51 14.29 3.10
C VAL A 24 4.34 14.20 4.08
N SER A 25 3.31 15.00 3.88
CA SER A 25 2.10 14.99 4.69
C SER A 25 1.11 13.92 4.22
N ILE A 26 0.19 13.52 5.10
CA ILE A 26 -0.88 12.59 4.75
C ILE A 26 -1.76 13.15 3.63
N ASP A 27 -1.98 14.47 3.60
CA ASP A 27 -2.80 15.12 2.56
C ASP A 27 -2.11 15.10 1.19
N GLU A 28 -0.80 15.34 1.14
CA GLU A 28 -0.01 15.19 -0.08
C GLU A 28 -0.05 13.74 -0.58
N ALA A 29 0.17 12.76 0.31
CA ALA A 29 0.09 11.33 0.03
C ALA A 29 -1.31 10.85 -0.40
N ARG A 30 -2.37 11.60 -0.07
CA ARG A 30 -3.75 11.30 -0.50
C ARG A 30 -4.04 11.73 -1.93
N GLY A 31 -3.36 12.76 -2.44
CA GLY A 31 -3.64 13.35 -3.75
C GLY A 31 -3.70 12.33 -4.90
N PRO A 32 -2.69 11.45 -5.09
CA PRO A 32 -2.63 10.51 -6.20
C PRO A 32 -3.27 9.13 -5.91
N MET A 33 -4.18 9.04 -4.95
CA MET A 33 -4.76 7.75 -4.56
C MET A 33 -5.53 7.10 -5.72
N GLY A 34 -5.25 5.81 -5.97
CA GLY A 34 -5.82 5.02 -7.07
C GLY A 34 -4.85 4.71 -8.22
N MET A 35 -3.71 5.41 -8.28
CA MET A 35 -2.65 5.13 -9.26
C MET A 35 -1.83 3.87 -8.89
N GLY A 36 -1.09 3.35 -9.88
CA GLY A 36 -0.01 2.39 -9.64
C GLY A 36 0.98 2.94 -8.61
N LYS A 37 1.56 2.08 -7.76
CA LYS A 37 2.38 2.54 -6.62
C LYS A 37 3.61 3.33 -7.05
N TRP A 38 4.29 2.88 -8.10
CA TRP A 38 5.42 3.60 -8.67
C TRP A 38 5.01 4.97 -9.24
N ASP A 39 3.92 5.00 -10.04
CA ASP A 39 3.39 6.26 -10.61
C ASP A 39 2.91 7.23 -9.52
N HIS A 40 2.37 6.71 -8.42
CA HIS A 40 1.97 7.49 -7.27
C HIS A 40 3.19 8.19 -6.64
N ILE A 41 4.28 7.45 -6.39
CA ILE A 41 5.54 8.01 -5.86
C ILE A 41 6.12 9.03 -6.84
N ARG A 42 6.12 8.72 -8.14
CA ARG A 42 6.57 9.67 -9.17
C ARG A 42 5.76 10.96 -9.15
N THR A 43 4.45 10.85 -9.00
CA THR A 43 3.54 12.00 -8.91
C THR A 43 3.81 12.84 -7.66
N LEU A 44 4.05 12.20 -6.51
CA LEU A 44 4.46 12.90 -5.28
C LEU A 44 5.79 13.63 -5.47
N CYS A 45 6.80 12.95 -6.02
CA CYS A 45 8.11 13.55 -6.32
C CYS A 45 8.04 14.74 -7.30
N ASN A 46 7.00 14.80 -8.14
CA ASN A 46 6.77 15.90 -9.08
C ASN A 46 5.99 17.07 -8.47
N GLN A 47 5.45 16.95 -7.25
CA GLN A 47 4.85 18.07 -6.56
C GLN A 47 5.93 19.11 -6.22
N PRO A 48 5.73 20.40 -6.53
CA PRO A 48 6.76 21.42 -6.33
C PRO A 48 7.33 21.45 -4.91
N GLU A 49 6.47 21.27 -3.90
CA GLU A 49 6.89 21.28 -2.49
C GLU A 49 7.75 20.07 -2.11
N VAL A 50 7.35 18.86 -2.56
CA VAL A 50 8.11 17.63 -2.30
C VAL A 50 9.43 17.63 -3.07
N ALA A 51 9.43 18.10 -4.32
CA ALA A 51 10.64 18.23 -5.14
C ALA A 51 11.65 19.18 -4.49
N GLU A 52 11.17 20.28 -3.89
CA GLU A 52 12.03 21.24 -3.18
C GLU A 52 12.59 20.68 -1.87
N ARG A 53 11.77 19.94 -1.10
CA ARG A 53 12.25 19.21 0.09
C ARG A 53 13.33 18.19 -0.31
N TYR A 54 13.09 17.43 -1.39
CA TYR A 54 14.08 16.48 -1.91
C TYR A 54 15.37 17.17 -2.37
N ARG A 55 15.27 18.30 -3.06
CA ARG A 55 16.41 19.12 -3.49
C ARG A 55 17.21 19.66 -2.31
N THR A 56 16.56 19.99 -1.20
CA THR A 56 17.22 20.45 0.03
C THR A 56 18.07 19.35 0.66
N VAL A 57 17.61 18.09 0.61
CA VAL A 57 18.34 16.93 1.17
C VAL A 57 19.46 16.47 0.23
N PHE A 58 19.17 16.30 -1.07
CA PHE A 58 20.07 15.64 -2.02
C PHE A 58 20.77 16.59 -3.00
N GLY A 59 20.46 17.89 -3.00
CA GLY A 59 21.03 18.90 -3.90
C GLY A 59 20.52 18.84 -5.34
N ARG A 60 19.58 17.95 -5.66
CA ARG A 60 19.03 17.72 -7.00
C ARG A 60 17.56 17.31 -6.93
N THR A 61 16.87 17.35 -8.06
CA THR A 61 15.48 16.85 -8.15
C THR A 61 15.46 15.31 -8.23
N PRO A 62 14.33 14.67 -7.83
CA PRO A 62 14.16 13.22 -7.92
C PRO A 62 14.21 12.71 -9.37
N THR A 63 15.00 11.66 -9.59
CA THR A 63 15.09 10.88 -10.83
C THR A 63 14.20 9.64 -10.74
N ASP A 64 14.02 8.94 -11.87
CA ASP A 64 13.27 7.68 -11.89
C ASP A 64 13.95 6.58 -11.04
N ASP A 65 15.27 6.64 -10.88
CA ASP A 65 16.02 5.74 -10.00
C ASP A 65 15.70 6.00 -8.53
N ASP A 66 15.55 7.27 -8.12
CA ASP A 66 15.15 7.62 -6.76
C ASP A 66 13.71 7.18 -6.46
N VAL A 67 12.82 7.34 -7.43
CA VAL A 67 11.43 6.86 -7.33
C VAL A 67 11.41 5.35 -7.17
N THR A 68 12.26 4.64 -7.90
CA THR A 68 12.42 3.19 -7.77
C THR A 68 12.98 2.81 -6.40
N ALA A 69 13.97 3.54 -5.87
CA ALA A 69 14.50 3.32 -4.53
C ALA A 69 13.44 3.52 -3.44
N ILE A 70 12.65 4.59 -3.53
CA ILE A 70 11.52 4.83 -2.60
C ILE A 70 10.48 3.72 -2.73
N TYR A 71 10.17 3.28 -3.95
CA TYR A 71 9.25 2.17 -4.19
C TYR A 71 9.74 0.86 -3.56
N GLU A 72 11.03 0.53 -3.71
CA GLU A 72 11.64 -0.66 -3.12
C GLU A 72 11.63 -0.63 -1.58
N ARG A 73 11.66 0.55 -0.96
CA ARG A 73 11.48 0.73 0.50
C ARG A 73 10.02 0.68 0.94
N PHE A 74 9.15 1.28 0.14
CA PHE A 74 7.71 1.29 0.37
C PHE A 74 7.12 -0.13 0.41
N MET A 75 7.62 -1.03 -0.45
CA MET A 75 7.06 -2.38 -0.59
C MET A 75 7.17 -3.23 0.69
N PRO A 76 8.35 -3.38 1.34
CA PRO A 76 8.47 -4.01 2.65
C PRO A 76 7.60 -3.39 3.74
N LEU A 77 7.62 -2.06 3.86
CA LEU A 77 6.81 -1.34 4.86
C LEU A 77 5.31 -1.60 4.65
N GLN A 78 4.87 -1.66 3.39
CA GLN A 78 3.51 -2.02 3.05
C GLN A 78 3.17 -3.44 3.50
N ILE A 79 4.07 -4.41 3.32
CA ILE A 79 3.83 -5.79 3.74
C ILE A 79 3.69 -5.89 5.27
N GLU A 80 4.57 -5.22 6.01
CA GLU A 80 4.54 -5.20 7.48
C GLU A 80 3.25 -4.57 8.00
N LYS A 81 2.87 -3.40 7.47
CA LYS A 81 1.63 -2.71 7.86
C LYS A 81 0.38 -3.44 7.40
N ILE A 82 0.44 -4.16 6.28
CA ILE A 82 -0.63 -5.06 5.87
C ILE A 82 -0.85 -6.13 6.93
N ALA A 83 0.20 -6.74 7.49
CA ALA A 83 0.02 -7.74 8.54
C ALA A 83 -0.69 -7.17 9.77
N GLU A 84 -0.33 -5.96 10.20
CA GLU A 84 -0.95 -5.26 11.33
C GLU A 84 -2.43 -4.91 11.10
N HIS A 85 -2.83 -4.66 9.85
CA HIS A 85 -4.17 -4.21 9.49
C HIS A 85 -4.97 -5.23 8.66
N SER A 86 -4.54 -6.50 8.64
CA SER A 86 -5.20 -7.58 7.87
C SER A 86 -6.37 -8.25 8.60
N ALA A 87 -7.07 -7.52 9.45
CA ALA A 87 -8.25 -8.04 10.11
C ALA A 87 -9.32 -8.41 9.06
N LEU A 88 -9.99 -9.54 9.29
CA LEU A 88 -11.15 -9.92 8.50
C LEU A 88 -12.27 -8.93 8.73
N ILE A 89 -12.96 -8.57 7.64
CA ILE A 89 -14.18 -7.78 7.73
C ILE A 89 -15.22 -8.59 8.53
N PRO A 90 -15.81 -8.03 9.61
CA PRO A 90 -16.87 -8.71 10.35
C PRO A 90 -18.01 -9.17 9.43
N GLY A 91 -18.45 -10.42 9.57
CA GLY A 91 -19.51 -11.02 8.76
C GLY A 91 -19.09 -11.45 7.34
N ALA A 92 -17.86 -11.16 6.90
CA ALA A 92 -17.42 -11.56 5.58
C ALA A 92 -17.18 -13.07 5.46
N LEU A 93 -16.70 -13.73 6.52
CA LEU A 93 -16.58 -15.20 6.54
C LEU A 93 -17.95 -15.88 6.48
N ASP A 94 -18.91 -15.40 7.26
CA ASP A 94 -20.27 -15.96 7.28
C ASP A 94 -20.95 -15.85 5.90
N THR A 95 -20.79 -14.69 5.27
CA THR A 95 -21.30 -14.44 3.91
C THR A 95 -20.67 -15.41 2.91
N ILE A 96 -19.37 -15.63 3.00
CA ILE A 96 -18.63 -16.53 2.10
C ILE A 96 -19.02 -17.98 2.31
N ALA A 97 -19.19 -18.41 3.57
CA ALA A 97 -19.69 -19.73 3.89
C ALA A 97 -21.09 -19.96 3.30
N HIS A 98 -21.98 -18.98 3.43
CA HIS A 98 -23.33 -19.06 2.86
C HIS A 98 -23.32 -19.13 1.32
N LEU A 99 -22.51 -18.32 0.66
CA LEU A 99 -22.36 -18.34 -0.80
C LEU A 99 -21.78 -19.68 -1.31
N ARG A 100 -20.80 -20.26 -0.59
CA ARG A 100 -20.25 -21.58 -0.91
C ARG A 100 -21.30 -22.68 -0.78
N GLN A 101 -22.16 -22.65 0.24
CA GLN A 101 -23.27 -23.61 0.40
C GLN A 101 -24.28 -23.56 -0.76
N GLN A 102 -24.43 -22.39 -1.38
CA GLN A 102 -25.29 -22.20 -2.55
C GLN A 102 -24.62 -22.60 -3.89
N GLY A 103 -23.38 -23.11 -3.85
CA GLY A 103 -22.62 -23.50 -5.04
C GLY A 103 -22.08 -22.31 -5.87
N ILE A 104 -22.03 -21.10 -5.29
CA ILE A 104 -21.56 -19.90 -5.98
C ILE A 104 -20.03 -19.86 -5.96
N LYS A 105 -19.42 -19.63 -7.13
CA LYS A 105 -17.96 -19.48 -7.26
C LYS A 105 -17.51 -18.09 -6.78
N ILE A 106 -16.44 -18.05 -6.01
CA ILE A 106 -15.89 -16.81 -5.44
C ILE A 106 -14.51 -16.56 -6.06
N GLY A 107 -14.38 -15.45 -6.77
CA GLY A 107 -13.12 -14.93 -7.29
C GLY A 107 -12.63 -13.75 -6.44
N SER A 108 -11.33 -13.45 -6.53
CA SER A 108 -10.76 -12.24 -5.93
C SER A 108 -9.78 -11.58 -6.91
N CYS A 109 -9.74 -10.26 -6.90
CA CYS A 109 -8.73 -9.47 -7.60
C CYS A 109 -8.15 -8.45 -6.61
N SER A 110 -6.91 -8.03 -6.86
CA SER A 110 -6.20 -7.09 -6.01
C SER A 110 -5.29 -6.21 -6.84
N GLY A 111 -5.12 -4.96 -6.42
CA GLY A 111 -4.11 -4.05 -6.96
C GLY A 111 -2.71 -4.25 -6.34
N TYR A 112 -2.56 -5.20 -5.41
CA TYR A 112 -1.27 -5.50 -4.79
C TYR A 112 -0.41 -6.39 -5.69
N PRO A 113 0.92 -6.14 -5.76
CA PRO A 113 1.86 -7.03 -6.42
C PRO A 113 1.83 -8.45 -5.82
N LYS A 114 2.22 -9.45 -6.60
CA LYS A 114 2.21 -10.86 -6.19
C LYS A 114 2.89 -11.09 -4.84
N GLN A 115 4.05 -10.47 -4.59
CA GLN A 115 4.80 -10.63 -3.35
C GLN A 115 4.01 -10.18 -2.10
N VAL A 116 3.24 -9.11 -2.24
CA VAL A 116 2.35 -8.63 -1.16
C VAL A 116 1.16 -9.58 -1.00
N MET A 117 0.58 -10.02 -2.12
CA MET A 117 -0.54 -10.96 -2.10
C MET A 117 -0.17 -12.32 -1.49
N ASP A 118 1.04 -12.82 -1.73
CA ASP A 118 1.49 -14.09 -1.15
C ASP A 118 1.47 -14.02 0.40
N LYS A 119 1.86 -12.87 0.97
CA LYS A 119 1.76 -12.64 2.43
C LYS A 119 0.33 -12.43 2.92
N VAL A 120 -0.50 -11.71 2.17
CA VAL A 120 -1.93 -11.55 2.50
C VAL A 120 -2.65 -12.89 2.51
N VAL A 121 -2.34 -13.78 1.56
CA VAL A 121 -2.95 -15.12 1.47
C VAL A 121 -2.53 -15.99 2.66
N GLU A 122 -1.25 -15.95 3.05
CA GLU A 122 -0.75 -16.64 4.25
C GLU A 122 -1.48 -16.18 5.53
N LEU A 123 -1.68 -14.87 5.68
CA LEU A 123 -2.42 -14.30 6.82
C LEU A 123 -3.91 -14.66 6.77
N ALA A 124 -4.53 -14.58 5.59
CA ALA A 124 -5.94 -14.92 5.42
C ALA A 124 -6.20 -16.40 5.73
N ALA A 125 -5.30 -17.30 5.32
CA ALA A 125 -5.34 -18.72 5.67
C ALA A 125 -5.32 -18.92 7.20
N THR A 126 -4.40 -18.25 7.88
CA THR A 126 -4.27 -18.31 9.35
C THR A 126 -5.52 -17.77 10.05
N ASN A 127 -6.17 -16.78 9.45
CA ASN A 127 -7.40 -16.16 10.00
C ASN A 127 -8.69 -16.91 9.61
N GLY A 128 -8.62 -18.09 8.98
CA GLY A 128 -9.77 -18.95 8.71
C GLY A 128 -10.51 -18.66 7.40
N TYR A 129 -9.86 -18.01 6.43
CA TYR A 129 -10.43 -17.70 5.11
C TYR A 129 -10.42 -18.88 4.11
N LEU A 130 -9.57 -19.90 4.33
CA LEU A 130 -9.47 -21.05 3.45
C LEU A 130 -10.52 -22.11 3.76
#